data_AF-A0A7S0N035-F1
#
_entry.id   AF-A0A7S0N035-F1
#
_cell.length_a   1.000
_cell.length_b   1.000
_cell.length_c   1.000
_cell.angle_alpha   90.00
_cell.angle_beta   90.00
_cell.angle_gamma   90.00
#
_symmetry.space_group_name_H-M   'P 1'
#
loop_
_entity.id
_entity.type
_entity.pdbx_description
1 polymer ?
#
loop_
_entity_poly.entity_id
_entity_poly.type
_entity_poly.pdbx_seq_one_letter_code
_entity_poly.pdbx_strand_id
1 'polypeptide(L)'
;VVVVFNFLLREILTRIAKFEKHPTVTGEQQSVMRKLFLAQFINTGLLTLVANTRWPELLEATKEGGNGAQKLLLDGQYTDLDPSWYTDVGRGIMITMIFSPLAKRVTVMLMHLYEKWRRRYARKSAVTQTMLNEAYMGPEFDLALKYGELMNAVF
;
A
#
# COMPACT_ATOMS: atom_id res chain seq x y z
N VAL A 1 -0.87 -7.23 10.46
CA VAL A 1 -0.05 -7.83 9.38
C VAL A 1 -0.23 -7.11 8.05
N VAL A 2 -1.46 -6.97 7.55
CA VAL A 2 -1.76 -6.33 6.24
C VAL A 2 -1.17 -4.92 6.10
N VAL A 3 -1.28 -4.06 7.12
CA VAL A 3 -0.73 -2.69 7.10
C VAL A 3 0.80 -2.69 6.94
N VAL A 4 1.50 -3.61 7.61
CA VAL A 4 2.96 -3.72 7.54
C VAL A 4 3.38 -4.24 6.16
N PHE A 5 2.65 -5.22 5.62
CA PHE A 5 2.89 -5.73 4.27
C PHE A 5 2.67 -4.64 3.21
N ASN A 6 1.58 -3.87 3.32
CA ASN A 6 1.29 -2.74 2.41
C ASN A 6 2.35 -1.63 2.51
N PHE A 7 2.94 -1.42 3.69
CA PHE A 7 4.07 -0.52 3.87
C PHE A 7 5.34 -1.04 3.18
N LEU A 8 5.68 -2.31 3.38
CA LEU A 8 6.86 -2.93 2.74
C LEU A 8 6.74 -2.96 1.21
N LEU A 9 5.55 -3.31 0.69
CA LEU A 9 5.26 -3.30 -0.74
C LEU A 9 5.50 -1.93 -1.35
N ARG A 10 5.08 -0.87 -0.68
CA ARG A 10 5.34 0.50 -1.12
C ARG A 10 6.84 0.74 -1.28
N GLU A 11 7.61 0.46 -0.24
CA GLU A 11 9.04 0.73 -0.22
C GLU A 11 9.78 -0.02 -1.34
N ILE A 12 9.43 -1.30 -1.54
CA ILE A 12 10.00 -2.12 -2.61
C ILE A 12 9.63 -1.58 -3.99
N LEU A 13 8.35 -1.27 -4.23
CA LEU A 13 7.89 -0.80 -5.53
C LEU A 13 8.43 0.57 -5.90
N THR A 14 8.58 1.47 -4.93
CA THR A 14 9.23 2.76 -5.14
C THR A 14 10.70 2.59 -5.52
N ARG A 15 11.42 1.63 -4.92
CA ARG A 15 12.81 1.31 -5.31
C ARG A 15 12.90 0.72 -6.72
N ILE A 16 11.98 -0.17 -7.08
CA ILE A 16 11.93 -0.77 -8.43
C ILE A 16 11.65 0.32 -9.48
N ALA A 17 10.71 1.23 -9.23
CA ALA A 17 10.42 2.31 -10.16
C ALA A 17 11.63 3.25 -10.37
N LYS A 18 12.42 3.52 -9.31
CA LYS A 18 13.69 4.26 -9.43
C LYS A 18 14.73 3.49 -10.26
N PHE A 19 14.73 2.16 -10.17
CA PHE A 19 15.62 1.31 -10.96
C PHE A 19 15.27 1.28 -12.46
N GLU A 20 14.00 1.48 -12.82
CA GLU A 20 13.54 1.50 -14.21
C GLU A 20 14.02 2.71 -15.03
N LYS A 21 14.62 3.73 -14.38
CA LYS A 21 15.23 4.91 -15.03
C LYS A 21 14.33 5.56 -16.08
N HIS A 22 13.16 6.02 -15.66
CA HIS A 22 12.26 6.71 -16.57
C HIS A 22 12.87 8.03 -17.09
N PRO A 23 12.59 8.43 -18.35
CA PRO A 23 13.15 9.66 -18.93
C PRO A 23 12.61 10.95 -18.30
N THR A 24 11.47 10.87 -17.61
CA THR A 24 10.80 12.01 -16.99
C THR A 24 10.34 11.67 -15.58
N VAL A 25 10.37 12.67 -14.70
CA VAL A 25 9.86 12.55 -13.32
C VAL A 25 8.36 12.21 -13.33
N THR A 26 7.57 12.83 -14.22
CA THR A 26 6.14 12.51 -14.34
C THR A 26 5.91 11.06 -14.74
N GLY A 27 6.70 10.52 -15.68
CA GLY A 27 6.61 9.11 -16.08
C GLY A 27 6.96 8.16 -14.93
N GLU A 28 7.99 8.50 -14.14
CA GLU A 28 8.33 7.75 -12.92
C GLU A 28 7.19 7.77 -11.90
N GLN A 29 6.61 8.94 -11.63
CA GLN A 29 5.52 9.08 -10.67
C GLN A 29 4.27 8.28 -11.11
N GLN A 30 3.92 8.29 -12.40
CA GLN A 30 2.83 7.47 -12.92
C GLN A 30 3.12 5.97 -12.80
N SER A 31 4.36 5.55 -13.05
CA SER A 31 4.82 4.16 -12.90
C SER A 31 4.71 3.68 -11.44
N VAL A 32 5.21 4.49 -10.49
CA VAL A 32 5.08 4.24 -9.05
C VAL A 32 3.61 4.12 -8.66
N MET A 33 2.78 5.08 -9.05
CA MET A 33 1.36 5.13 -8.70
C MET A 33 0.62 3.86 -9.17
N ARG A 34 0.79 3.48 -10.44
CA ARG A 34 0.11 2.30 -11.02
C ARG A 34 0.53 1.01 -10.34
N LYS A 35 1.82 0.81 -10.11
CA LYS A 35 2.34 -0.39 -9.44
C LYS A 35 1.88 -0.46 -7.99
N LEU A 36 1.94 0.67 -7.28
CA LEU A 36 1.49 0.75 -5.90
C LEU A 36 0.00 0.43 -5.79
N PHE A 37 -0.81 0.99 -6.67
CA PHE A 37 -2.24 0.69 -6.76
C PHE A 37 -2.47 -0.80 -7.04
N LEU A 38 -1.92 -1.34 -8.12
CA LEU A 38 -2.11 -2.75 -8.49
C LEU A 38 -1.68 -3.69 -7.37
N ALA A 39 -0.54 -3.42 -6.75
CA ALA A 39 -0.06 -4.25 -5.66
C ALA A 39 -0.94 -4.16 -4.40
N GLN A 40 -1.40 -2.98 -4.01
CA GLN A 40 -2.30 -2.85 -2.86
C GLN A 40 -3.67 -3.47 -3.15
N PHE A 41 -4.21 -3.25 -4.35
CA PHE A 41 -5.51 -3.75 -4.77
C PHE A 41 -5.52 -5.28 -4.84
N ILE A 42 -4.48 -5.86 -5.45
CA ILE A 42 -4.33 -7.31 -5.53
C ILE A 42 -4.13 -7.90 -4.13
N ASN A 43 -3.23 -7.36 -3.30
CA ASN A 43 -2.95 -7.96 -2.00
C ASN A 43 -4.05 -7.76 -0.96
N THR A 44 -4.81 -6.67 -1.04
CA THR A 44 -5.81 -6.33 -0.02
C THR A 44 -7.20 -6.83 -0.40
N GLY A 45 -7.58 -6.72 -1.68
CA GLY A 45 -8.90 -7.12 -2.17
C GLY A 45 -8.87 -8.47 -2.86
N LEU A 46 -8.17 -8.56 -3.99
CA LEU A 46 -8.29 -9.71 -4.89
C LEU A 46 -7.75 -11.01 -4.28
N LEU A 47 -6.58 -10.98 -3.65
CA LEU A 47 -5.97 -12.15 -3.04
C LEU A 47 -6.77 -12.60 -1.82
N THR A 48 -7.26 -11.67 -1.01
CA THR A 48 -8.14 -11.98 0.12
C THR A 48 -9.42 -12.66 -0.38
N LEU A 49 -9.99 -12.20 -1.50
CA LEU A 49 -11.17 -12.82 -2.10
C LEU A 49 -10.84 -14.24 -2.62
N VAL A 50 -9.84 -14.36 -3.49
CA VAL A 50 -9.45 -15.64 -4.11
C VAL A 50 -9.06 -16.69 -3.08
N ALA A 51 -8.29 -16.30 -2.05
CA ALA A 51 -7.80 -17.23 -1.04
C ALA A 51 -8.89 -17.72 -0.07
N ASN A 52 -9.98 -16.95 0.11
CA ASN A 52 -11.06 -17.33 1.02
C ASN A 52 -12.25 -17.97 0.30
N THR A 53 -12.37 -17.81 -1.02
CA THR A 53 -13.40 -18.46 -1.82
C THR A 53 -12.90 -19.75 -2.43
N ARG A 54 -13.73 -20.79 -2.41
CA ARG A 54 -13.44 -22.09 -3.00
C ARG A 54 -13.82 -22.07 -4.48
N TRP A 55 -12.88 -22.48 -5.32
CA TRP A 55 -13.09 -22.55 -6.78
C TRP A 55 -13.03 -23.99 -7.27
N PRO A 56 -14.15 -24.75 -7.21
CA PRO A 56 -14.14 -26.18 -7.50
C PRO A 56 -13.66 -26.52 -8.93
N GLU A 57 -14.04 -25.73 -9.93
CA GLU A 57 -13.63 -25.92 -11.33
C GLU A 57 -12.12 -25.71 -11.53
N LEU A 58 -11.53 -24.71 -10.87
CA LEU A 58 -10.08 -24.44 -10.90
C LEU A 58 -9.29 -25.46 -10.07
N LEU A 59 -9.85 -25.93 -8.96
CA LEU A 59 -9.31 -27.02 -8.15
C LEU A 59 -9.26 -28.33 -8.93
N GLU A 60 -10.22 -28.59 -9.80
CA GLU A 60 -10.23 -29.77 -10.67
C GLU A 60 -9.21 -29.65 -11.80
N ALA A 61 -9.13 -28.49 -12.46
CA ALA A 61 -8.10 -28.22 -13.46
C ALA A 61 -6.66 -28.29 -12.91
N THR A 62 -6.47 -28.02 -11.61
CA THR A 62 -5.14 -28.10 -10.95
C THR A 62 -4.79 -29.49 -10.41
N LYS A 63 -5.71 -30.46 -10.41
CA LYS A 63 -5.41 -31.85 -9.98
C LYS A 63 -4.45 -32.57 -10.94
N GLU A 64 -4.36 -32.16 -12.21
CA GLU A 64 -3.54 -32.83 -13.23
C GLU A 64 -2.09 -32.30 -13.32
N GLY A 65 -1.72 -31.24 -12.58
CA GLY A 65 -0.36 -30.69 -12.61
C GLY A 65 -0.08 -29.49 -11.70
N GLY A 66 -0.98 -29.16 -10.76
CA GLY A 66 -0.87 -27.99 -9.90
C GLY A 66 0.11 -28.19 -8.74
N ASN A 67 0.95 -27.19 -8.51
CA ASN A 67 1.83 -27.12 -7.33
C ASN A 67 0.98 -27.03 -6.06
N GLY A 68 1.44 -27.64 -4.95
CA GLY A 68 0.71 -27.64 -3.67
C GLY A 68 0.32 -26.25 -3.15
N ALA A 69 1.05 -25.20 -3.56
CA ALA A 69 0.72 -23.80 -3.29
C ALA A 69 -0.57 -23.33 -3.98
N GLN A 70 -0.86 -23.78 -5.22
CA GLN A 70 -2.09 -23.44 -5.93
C GLN A 70 -3.30 -24.10 -5.28
N LYS A 71 -3.14 -25.35 -4.81
CA LYS A 71 -4.19 -26.04 -4.07
C LYS A 71 -4.52 -25.32 -2.75
N LEU A 72 -3.49 -24.84 -2.03
CA LEU A 72 -3.67 -24.07 -0.79
C LEU A 72 -4.37 -22.72 -1.04
N LEU A 73 -4.09 -22.06 -2.17
CA LEU A 73 -4.68 -20.77 -2.51
C LEU A 73 -6.11 -20.85 -3.05
N LEU A 74 -6.56 -22.01 -3.55
CA LEU A 74 -7.87 -22.18 -4.19
C LEU A 74 -8.88 -22.96 -3.34
N ASP A 75 -8.43 -23.58 -2.24
CA ASP A 75 -9.26 -24.33 -1.28
C ASP A 75 -9.71 -23.43 -0.12
N GLY A 76 -10.40 -22.34 -0.47
CA GLY A 76 -11.00 -21.42 0.49
C GLY A 76 -12.10 -22.08 1.33
N GLN A 77 -12.39 -21.51 2.51
CA GLN A 77 -13.40 -22.05 3.42
C GLN A 77 -14.84 -21.79 2.96
N TYR A 78 -15.07 -20.78 2.13
CA TYR A 78 -16.40 -20.37 1.71
C TYR A 78 -16.64 -20.79 0.26
N THR A 79 -17.81 -21.37 -0.04
CA THR A 79 -18.11 -21.86 -1.39
C THR A 79 -18.56 -20.71 -2.31
N ASP A 80 -19.19 -19.68 -1.73
CA ASP A 80 -19.59 -18.47 -2.43
C ASP A 80 -19.45 -17.24 -1.50
N LEU A 81 -19.86 -16.06 -1.96
CA LEU A 81 -20.02 -14.83 -1.18
C LEU A 81 -21.25 -14.93 -0.26
N ASP A 82 -21.26 -15.94 0.60
CA ASP A 82 -22.31 -16.17 1.58
C ASP A 82 -22.29 -15.11 2.69
N PRO A 83 -23.39 -14.92 3.44
CA PRO A 83 -23.44 -13.99 4.58
C PRO A 83 -22.28 -14.18 5.57
N SER A 84 -21.86 -15.43 5.82
CA SER A 84 -20.72 -15.75 6.69
C SER A 84 -19.38 -15.22 6.14
N TRP A 85 -19.20 -15.21 4.81
CA TRP A 85 -18.00 -14.63 4.19
C TRP A 85 -17.94 -13.12 4.47
N TYR A 86 -19.08 -12.42 4.39
CA TYR A 86 -19.15 -11.00 4.69
C TYR A 86 -18.84 -10.68 6.16
N THR A 87 -19.30 -11.53 7.11
CA THR A 87 -19.04 -11.30 8.54
C THR A 87 -17.59 -11.53 8.92
N ASP A 88 -16.92 -12.45 8.24
CA ASP A 88 -15.58 -12.91 8.64
C ASP A 88 -14.50 -12.21 7.81
N VAL A 89 -14.58 -12.33 6.48
CA VAL A 89 -13.61 -11.79 5.52
C VAL A 89 -13.94 -10.34 5.17
N GLY A 90 -15.19 -10.09 4.79
CA GLY A 90 -15.66 -8.76 4.36
C GLY A 90 -15.47 -7.70 5.45
N ARG A 91 -15.78 -8.04 6.71
CA ARG A 91 -15.52 -7.18 7.88
C ARG A 91 -14.04 -6.80 8.00
N GLY A 92 -13.13 -7.76 7.79
CA GLY A 92 -11.69 -7.53 7.84
C GLY A 92 -11.22 -6.56 6.75
N ILE A 93 -11.74 -6.72 5.52
CA ILE A 93 -11.47 -5.82 4.40
C ILE A 93 -11.96 -4.41 4.73
N MET A 94 -13.21 -4.26 5.21
CA MET A 94 -13.80 -2.97 5.57
C MET A 94 -12.99 -2.24 6.66
N ILE A 95 -12.62 -2.95 7.74
CA ILE A 95 -11.74 -2.41 8.79
C ILE A 95 -10.43 -1.93 8.16
N THR A 96 -9.81 -2.75 7.30
CA THR A 96 -8.54 -2.39 6.66
C THR A 96 -8.66 -1.16 5.77
N MET A 97 -9.74 -1.01 4.99
CA MET A 97 -9.97 0.13 4.11
C MET A 97 -10.22 1.43 4.89
N ILE A 98 -10.88 1.37 6.06
CA ILE A 98 -11.11 2.53 6.92
C ILE A 98 -9.82 2.95 7.65
N PHE A 99 -9.09 1.98 8.22
CA PHE A 99 -7.94 2.29 9.07
C PHE A 99 -6.64 2.56 8.28
N SER A 100 -6.47 2.00 7.08
CA SER A 100 -5.25 2.20 6.30
C SER A 100 -4.99 3.67 5.91
N PRO A 101 -5.99 4.45 5.46
CA PRO A 101 -5.84 5.89 5.24
C PRO A 101 -5.62 6.68 6.53
N LEU A 102 -6.31 6.31 7.62
CA LEU A 102 -6.16 6.95 8.93
C LEU A 102 -4.73 6.84 9.46
N ALA A 103 -4.13 5.63 9.39
CA ALA A 103 -2.76 5.39 9.82
C ALA A 103 -1.76 6.33 9.11
N LYS A 104 -1.97 6.58 7.82
CA LYS A 104 -1.09 7.47 7.04
C LYS A 104 -1.29 8.95 7.39
N ARG A 105 -2.53 9.36 7.68
CA ARG A 105 -2.80 10.71 8.19
C ARG A 105 -2.09 10.95 9.53
N VAL A 106 -2.04 9.93 10.40
CA VAL A 106 -1.25 9.99 11.64
C VAL A 106 0.24 10.16 11.33
N THR A 107 0.80 9.41 10.38
CA THR A 107 2.22 9.58 9.98
C THR A 107 2.51 11.00 9.49
N VAL A 108 1.65 11.58 8.65
CA VAL A 108 1.81 12.97 8.19
C VAL A 108 1.71 13.96 9.36
N MET A 109 0.81 13.72 10.31
CA MET A 109 0.69 14.53 11.53
C MET A 109 1.97 14.48 12.36
N LEU A 110 2.54 13.28 12.56
CA LEU A 110 3.82 13.10 13.27
C LEU A 110 4.98 13.78 12.54
N MET A 111 5.06 13.67 11.21
CA MET A 111 6.04 14.42 10.41
C MET A 111 5.88 15.92 10.60
N HIS A 112 4.66 16.44 10.63
CA HIS A 112 4.42 17.87 10.85
C HIS A 112 4.87 18.32 12.25
N LEU A 113 4.64 17.49 13.28
CA LEU A 113 5.15 17.75 14.62
C LEU A 113 6.69 17.74 14.63
N TYR A 114 7.31 16.73 14.02
CA TYR A 114 8.77 16.66 13.87
C TYR A 114 9.34 17.91 13.18
N GLU A 115 8.73 18.36 12.09
CA GLU A 115 9.16 19.56 11.37
C GLU A 115 9.01 20.84 12.21
N LYS A 116 7.97 20.96 13.03
CA LYS A 116 7.85 22.07 13.99
C LYS A 116 9.01 22.06 15.00
N TRP A 117 9.34 20.89 15.51
CA TRP A 117 10.48 20.72 16.42
C TRP A 117 11.81 21.05 15.73
N ARG A 118 12.03 20.51 14.53
CA ARG A 118 13.21 20.76 13.69
C ARG A 118 13.39 22.25 13.40
N ARG A 119 12.33 22.97 13.04
CA ARG A 119 12.36 24.44 12.82
C ARG A 119 12.70 25.22 14.09
N ARG A 120 12.13 24.83 15.23
CA ARG A 120 12.47 25.46 16.53
C ARG A 120 13.93 25.26 16.89
N TYR A 121 14.46 24.07 16.66
CA TYR A 121 15.87 23.76 16.92
C TYR A 121 16.80 24.51 15.95
N ALA A 122 16.52 24.44 14.65
CA ALA A 122 17.31 25.11 13.60
C ALA A 122 17.38 26.63 13.79
N ARG A 123 16.32 27.27 14.31
CA ARG A 123 16.35 28.71 14.64
C ARG A 123 17.42 29.07 15.66
N LYS A 124 17.84 28.12 16.52
CA LYS A 124 18.88 28.33 17.54
C LYS A 124 20.23 27.76 17.14
N SER A 125 20.28 26.73 16.29
CA SER A 125 21.51 25.99 15.97
C SER A 125 22.04 26.19 14.55
N ALA A 126 21.25 26.76 13.63
CA ALA A 126 21.67 26.92 12.23
C ALA A 126 22.74 28.02 12.12
N VAL A 127 23.92 27.63 11.64
CA VAL A 127 25.05 28.55 11.44
C VAL A 127 25.01 29.20 10.05
N THR A 128 24.50 28.47 9.05
CA THR A 128 24.43 28.95 7.65
C THR A 128 22.99 29.15 7.20
N GLN A 129 22.79 30.08 6.25
CA GLN A 129 21.48 30.31 5.62
C GLN A 129 20.95 29.05 4.93
N THR A 130 21.84 28.21 4.37
CA THR A 130 21.47 26.93 3.75
C THR A 130 20.82 25.99 4.75
N MET A 131 21.40 25.84 5.95
CA MET A 131 20.82 25.01 7.01
C MET A 131 19.46 25.53 7.47
N LEU A 132 19.30 26.86 7.54
CA LEU A 132 18.02 27.48 7.87
C LEU A 132 16.99 27.22 6.76
N ASN A 133 17.34 27.43 5.49
CA ASN A 133 16.44 27.19 4.36
C ASN A 133 15.98 25.72 4.32
N GLU A 134 16.90 24.77 4.51
CA GLU A 134 16.59 23.33 4.51
C GLU A 134 15.61 22.94 5.64
N ALA A 135 15.77 23.53 6.82
CA ALA A 135 14.82 23.32 7.93
C ALA A 135 13.42 23.88 7.63
N TYR A 136 13.28 24.81 6.69
CA TYR A 136 12.00 25.41 6.32
C TYR A 136 11.36 24.84 5.04
N MET A 137 12.12 24.13 4.19
CA MET A 137 11.61 23.51 2.95
C MET A 137 10.50 22.47 3.21
N GLY A 138 10.50 21.82 4.38
CA GLY A 138 9.51 20.78 4.71
C GLY A 138 9.68 19.49 3.91
N PRO A 139 8.83 18.47 4.15
CA PRO A 139 8.94 17.18 3.48
C PRO A 139 8.44 17.26 2.04
N GLU A 140 9.05 16.47 1.15
CA GLU A 140 8.62 16.36 -0.25
C GLU A 140 7.19 15.81 -0.35
N PHE A 141 6.39 16.42 -1.22
CA PHE A 141 5.03 15.98 -1.49
C PHE A 141 5.05 14.89 -2.56
N ASP A 142 5.07 13.64 -2.13
CA ASP A 142 4.99 12.49 -3.06
C ASP A 142 3.55 12.33 -3.58
N LEU A 143 3.33 12.76 -4.83
CA LEU A 143 2.04 12.69 -5.53
C LEU A 143 1.66 11.23 -5.83
N ALA A 144 2.60 10.43 -6.34
CA ALA A 144 2.34 9.07 -6.79
C ALA A 144 1.83 8.19 -5.65
N LEU A 145 2.46 8.30 -4.48
CA LEU A 145 2.03 7.56 -3.30
C LEU A 145 0.58 7.91 -2.93
N LYS A 146 0.22 9.19 -2.89
CA LYS A 146 -1.11 9.62 -2.47
C LYS A 146 -2.19 9.20 -3.48
N TYR A 147 -1.93 9.39 -4.77
CA TYR A 147 -2.88 8.97 -5.80
C TYR A 147 -3.05 7.46 -5.86
N GLY A 148 -1.98 6.67 -5.73
CA GLY A 148 -2.08 5.21 -5.74
C GLY A 148 -2.91 4.67 -4.59
N GLU A 149 -2.82 5.30 -3.42
CA GLU A 149 -3.67 4.96 -2.27
C GLU A 149 -5.13 5.38 -2.44
N LEU A 150 -5.36 6.57 -2.99
CA LEU A 150 -6.72 7.05 -3.26
C LEU A 150 -7.41 6.12 -4.27
N MET A 151 -6.69 5.68 -5.29
CA MET A 151 -7.19 4.67 -6.24
C MET A 151 -7.58 3.38 -5.53
N ASN A 152 -6.75 2.89 -4.60
CA ASN A 152 -7.07 1.68 -3.81
C ASN A 152 -8.26 1.84 -2.84
N ALA A 153 -8.67 3.06 -2.53
CA ALA A 153 -9.87 3.30 -1.72
C ALA A 153 -11.15 3.40 -2.58
N VAL A 154 -10.99 3.81 -3.84
CA VAL A 154 -12.11 3.99 -4.79
C VAL A 154 -12.45 2.70 -5.52
N PHE A 155 -11.44 1.91 -5.89
CA PHE A 155 -11.57 0.62 -6.57
C PHE A 155 -11.33 -0.52 -5.58
#